data_AF-A0AAV4G124-F1
#
_entry.id   AF-A0AAV4G124-F1
#
_cell.length_a   1.000
_cell.length_b   1.000
_cell.length_c   1.000
_cell.angle_alpha   90.00
_cell.angle_beta   90.00
_cell.angle_gamma   90.00
#
_symmetry.space_group_name_H-M   'P 1'
#
loop_
_entity.id
_entity.type
_entity.pdbx_description
1 polymer ?
#
loop_
_entity_poly.entity_id
_entity_poly.type
_entity_poly.pdbx_seq_one_letter_code
_entity_poly.pdbx_strand_id
1 'polypeptide(L)'
;MMLLFNIKWNLPVKVREAKSAAEKQAEFEEAKQKMWKPPFDARFPNQNQTRNCWQNYVDYFRCQKLKGEDYAPCEYFKRVYTHLCPGFWLLVVVVEVGAVVIIVVVVVVVVVVVVVVVVIIVAAVFTISCRSNGSSVVVTVVVVTVAKQLAVLVVVEVVVVVVVVK
;
A
#
# COMPACT_ATOMS: atom_id res chain seq x y z
N MET A 1 -6.70 75.70 -21.00
CA MET A 1 -6.38 74.98 -19.76
C MET A 1 -7.42 73.87 -19.62
N MET A 2 -7.30 72.85 -20.46
CA MET A 2 -6.79 71.53 -20.06
C MET A 2 -7.68 70.93 -18.96
N LEU A 3 -8.73 70.22 -19.39
CA LEU A 3 -8.75 68.75 -19.40
C LEU A 3 -8.60 68.19 -17.99
N LEU A 4 -9.70 68.15 -17.24
CA LEU A 4 -9.77 67.37 -16.01
C LEU A 4 -11.02 66.49 -16.04
N PHE A 5 -10.74 65.20 -16.19
CA PHE A 5 -11.51 64.04 -15.72
C PHE A 5 -12.79 63.63 -16.47
N ASN A 6 -12.65 63.32 -17.76
CA ASN A 6 -13.45 62.25 -18.37
C ASN A 6 -12.65 60.94 -18.35
N ILE A 7 -12.55 60.31 -17.17
CA ILE A 7 -12.17 58.90 -17.06
C ILE A 7 -13.41 58.18 -16.54
N LYS A 8 -14.26 57.76 -17.46
CA LYS A 8 -15.33 56.81 -17.16
C LYS A 8 -14.66 55.46 -16.93
N TRP A 9 -14.34 55.17 -15.67
CA TRP A 9 -13.89 53.86 -15.22
C TRP A 9 -15.01 52.84 -15.45
N ASN A 10 -15.05 52.26 -16.65
CA ASN A 10 -15.88 51.10 -16.94
C ASN A 10 -15.15 49.87 -16.40
N LEU A 11 -15.14 49.70 -15.08
CA LEU A 11 -14.87 48.39 -14.50
C LEU A 11 -16.06 47.47 -14.81
N PRO A 12 -15.84 46.20 -15.17
CA PRO A 12 -16.92 45.24 -15.30
C PRO A 12 -17.50 44.98 -13.91
N VAL A 13 -18.54 45.75 -13.56
CA VAL A 13 -19.46 45.35 -12.50
C VAL A 13 -20.16 44.11 -13.04
N LYS A 14 -19.63 42.93 -12.72
CA LYS A 14 -20.31 41.66 -12.95
C LYS A 14 -21.62 41.77 -12.17
N VAL A 15 -22.70 42.09 -12.87
CA VAL A 15 -24.05 42.08 -12.31
C VAL A 15 -24.15 40.72 -11.62
N ARG A 16 -24.30 40.73 -10.30
CA ARG A 16 -24.54 39.50 -9.53
C ARG A 16 -25.94 39.07 -9.92
N GLU A 17 -26.07 38.35 -11.02
CA GLU A 17 -27.27 37.58 -11.31
C GLU A 17 -27.54 36.73 -10.07
N ALA A 18 -28.75 36.88 -9.52
CA ALA A 18 -29.13 36.16 -8.33
C ALA A 18 -29.22 34.68 -8.70
N LYS A 19 -28.15 33.91 -8.41
CA LYS A 19 -28.12 32.44 -8.53
C LYS A 19 -29.43 31.88 -7.99
N SER A 20 -30.03 30.96 -8.75
CA SER A 20 -31.30 30.34 -8.41
C SER A 20 -31.22 29.68 -7.03
N ALA A 21 -32.35 29.52 -6.34
CA ALA A 21 -32.37 28.89 -5.02
C ALA A 21 -31.76 27.47 -5.07
N ALA A 22 -31.93 26.75 -6.18
CA ALA A 22 -31.34 25.44 -6.42
C ALA A 22 -29.81 25.49 -6.58
N GLU A 23 -29.26 26.46 -7.31
CA GLU A 23 -27.80 26.63 -7.46
C GLU A 23 -27.15 27.07 -6.15
N LYS A 24 -27.82 27.92 -5.36
CA LYS A 24 -27.36 28.29 -4.01
C LYS A 24 -27.36 27.11 -3.06
N GLN A 25 -28.34 26.22 -3.16
CA GLN A 25 -28.38 24.98 -2.38
C GLN A 25 -27.28 24.00 -2.80
N ALA A 26 -27.01 23.85 -4.10
CA ALA A 26 -25.91 23.02 -4.60
C ALA A 26 -24.53 23.55 -4.14
N GLU A 27 -24.31 24.86 -4.20
CA GLU A 27 -23.08 25.50 -3.71
C GLU A 27 -22.94 25.35 -2.18
N PHE A 28 -24.04 25.40 -1.42
CA PHE A 28 -24.03 25.16 0.02
C PHE A 28 -23.70 23.70 0.38
N GLU A 29 -24.28 22.73 -0.33
CA GLU A 29 -23.98 21.30 -0.07
C GLU A 29 -22.56 20.93 -0.51
N GLU A 30 -22.05 21.48 -1.61
CA GLU A 30 -20.64 21.32 -2.00
C GLU A 30 -19.70 21.94 -0.95
N ALA A 31 -20.03 23.13 -0.45
CA ALA A 31 -19.27 23.78 0.62
C ALA A 31 -19.30 22.96 1.93
N LYS A 32 -20.44 22.35 2.25
CA LYS A 32 -20.59 21.48 3.42
C LYS A 32 -19.82 20.16 3.27
N GLN A 33 -19.79 19.57 2.08
CA GLN A 33 -18.94 18.42 1.78
C GLN A 33 -17.47 18.79 1.92
N LYS A 34 -17.07 19.98 1.44
CA LYS A 34 -15.69 20.48 1.55
C LYS A 34 -15.29 20.82 2.98
N MET A 35 -16.23 21.30 3.80
CA MET A 35 -16.05 21.57 5.23
C MET A 35 -16.36 20.37 6.12
N TRP A 36 -16.46 19.17 5.55
CA TRP A 36 -16.72 17.97 6.32
C TRP A 36 -15.58 17.72 7.33
N LYS A 37 -15.96 17.42 8.57
CA LYS A 37 -15.04 17.05 9.64
C LYS A 37 -15.41 15.68 10.17
N PRO A 38 -14.42 14.86 10.55
CA PRO A 38 -14.69 13.58 11.20
C PRO A 38 -15.45 13.82 12.52
N PRO A 39 -16.45 12.97 12.84
CA PRO A 39 -17.17 13.07 14.10
C PRO A 39 -16.25 12.75 15.29
N PHE A 40 -16.64 13.18 16.48
CA PHE A 40 -15.94 12.83 17.71
C PHE A 40 -16.08 11.32 17.99
N ASP A 41 -14.95 10.62 18.12
CA ASP A 41 -14.91 9.20 18.48
C ASP A 41 -14.61 9.07 19.98
N ALA A 42 -15.59 8.54 20.74
CA ALA A 42 -15.49 8.35 22.18
C ALA A 42 -14.34 7.40 22.60
N ARG A 43 -13.82 6.57 21.69
CA ARG A 43 -12.65 5.70 21.95
C ARG A 43 -11.34 6.49 22.07
N PHE A 44 -11.31 7.72 21.52
CA PHE A 44 -10.13 8.59 21.49
C PHE A 44 -10.45 9.97 22.08
N PRO A 45 -10.76 10.05 23.40
CA PRO A 45 -11.18 11.30 24.04
C PRO A 45 -10.04 12.30 24.25
N ASN A 46 -8.78 11.84 24.16
CA ASN A 46 -7.61 12.67 24.42
C ASN A 46 -7.30 13.59 23.23
N GLN A 47 -6.57 14.68 23.50
CA GLN A 47 -6.14 15.62 22.45
C GLN A 47 -5.18 14.97 21.42
N ASN A 48 -4.43 13.94 21.84
CA ASN A 48 -3.56 13.20 20.93
C ASN A 48 -4.38 12.26 20.03
N GLN A 49 -4.55 12.63 18.76
CA GLN A 49 -5.32 11.89 17.75
C GLN A 49 -4.49 10.90 16.92
N THR A 50 -3.23 10.65 17.30
CA THR A 50 -2.32 9.71 16.61
C THR A 50 -2.93 8.33 16.41
N ARG A 51 -3.50 7.75 17.49
CA ARG A 51 -4.10 6.41 17.44
C ARG A 51 -5.40 6.39 16.64
N ASN A 52 -6.16 7.49 16.64
CA ASN A 52 -7.37 7.62 15.84
C ASN A 52 -7.04 7.62 14.33
N CYS A 53 -6.04 8.42 13.94
CA CYS A 53 -5.50 8.43 12.58
C CYS A 53 -5.07 7.02 12.14
N TRP A 54 -4.18 6.37 12.92
CA TRP A 54 -3.65 5.04 12.58
C TRP A 54 -4.73 3.97 12.47
N GLN A 55 -5.68 3.94 13.42
CA GLN A 55 -6.74 2.93 13.43
C GLN A 55 -7.63 3.03 12.19
N ASN A 56 -8.06 4.24 11.81
CA ASN A 56 -8.89 4.44 10.61
C ASN A 56 -8.12 4.16 9.31
N TYR A 57 -6.80 4.44 9.28
CA TYR A 57 -5.95 4.07 8.14
C TYR A 57 -5.92 2.55 7.95
N VAL A 58 -5.61 1.78 9.00
CA VAL A 58 -5.58 0.31 8.94
C VAL A 58 -6.95 -0.26 8.62
N ASP A 59 -8.02 0.27 9.22
CA ASP A 59 -9.38 -0.20 9.01
C ASP A 59 -9.86 0.03 7.56
N TYR A 60 -9.42 1.10 6.88
CA TYR A 60 -9.71 1.30 5.45
C TYR A 60 -9.13 0.17 4.59
N PHE A 61 -7.84 -0.15 4.74
CA PHE A 61 -7.21 -1.20 3.94
C PHE A 61 -7.71 -2.60 4.31
N ARG A 62 -8.02 -2.83 5.59
CA ARG A 62 -8.68 -4.06 6.02
C ARG A 62 -10.08 -4.18 5.41
N CYS A 63 -10.84 -3.08 5.35
CA CYS A 63 -12.17 -3.03 4.74
C CYS A 63 -12.11 -3.36 3.25
N GLN A 64 -11.19 -2.73 2.49
CA GLN A 64 -10.97 -3.05 1.08
C GLN A 64 -10.60 -4.52 0.87
N LYS A 65 -9.70 -5.08 1.70
CA LYS A 65 -9.28 -6.48 1.58
C LYS A 65 -10.42 -7.47 1.83
N LEU A 66 -11.30 -7.19 2.79
CA LEU A 66 -12.39 -8.09 3.17
C LEU A 66 -13.65 -7.94 2.30
N LYS A 67 -13.96 -6.72 1.84
CA LYS A 67 -15.23 -6.39 1.18
C LYS A 67 -15.09 -5.99 -0.29
N GLY A 68 -13.87 -5.69 -0.75
CA GLY A 68 -13.62 -5.15 -2.09
C GLY A 68 -13.69 -3.62 -2.15
N GLU A 69 -13.35 -3.06 -3.31
CA GLU A 69 -13.27 -1.61 -3.52
C GLU A 69 -14.65 -0.92 -3.58
N ASP A 70 -15.71 -1.65 -3.96
CA ASP A 70 -17.05 -1.12 -4.18
C ASP A 70 -17.90 -0.98 -2.90
N TYR A 71 -17.33 -1.29 -1.73
CA TYR A 71 -18.07 -1.23 -0.48
C TYR A 71 -18.15 0.22 0.04
N ALA A 72 -19.29 0.87 -0.19
CA ALA A 72 -19.55 2.27 0.16
C ALA A 72 -19.16 2.66 1.62
N PRO A 73 -19.35 1.82 2.65
CA PRO A 73 -18.90 2.15 4.01
C PRO A 73 -17.38 2.23 4.19
N CYS A 74 -16.56 1.61 3.32
CA CYS A 74 -15.10 1.76 3.40
C CYS A 74 -14.68 3.22 3.14
N GLU A 75 -15.43 3.97 2.33
CA GLU A 75 -15.13 5.38 2.03
C GLU A 75 -15.19 6.27 3.26
N TYR A 76 -15.96 5.88 4.29
CA TYR A 76 -16.00 6.61 5.55
C TYR A 76 -14.60 6.63 6.19
N PHE A 77 -13.96 5.46 6.33
CA PHE A 77 -12.61 5.36 6.88
C PHE A 77 -11.61 6.14 6.04
N LYS A 78 -11.77 6.12 4.70
CA LYS A 78 -10.98 6.91 3.76
C LYS A 78 -11.01 8.39 4.09
N ARG A 79 -12.22 8.95 4.19
CA ARG A 79 -12.40 10.36 4.54
C ARG A 79 -11.80 10.64 5.92
N VAL A 80 -12.13 9.85 6.94
CA VAL A 80 -11.62 10.06 8.32
C VAL A 80 -10.10 10.13 8.37
N TYR A 81 -9.37 9.13 7.86
CA TYR A 81 -7.90 9.16 7.96
C TYR A 81 -7.28 10.27 7.11
N THR A 82 -7.86 10.63 5.95
CA THR A 82 -7.34 11.75 5.13
C THR A 82 -7.45 13.11 5.83
N HIS A 83 -8.45 13.28 6.71
CA HIS A 83 -8.62 14.50 7.50
C HIS A 83 -7.79 14.52 8.80
N LEU A 84 -7.58 13.36 9.42
CA LEU A 84 -6.85 13.23 10.70
C LEU A 84 -5.34 13.09 10.54
N CYS A 85 -4.88 12.36 9.52
CA CYS A 85 -3.48 12.01 9.36
C CYS A 85 -2.72 13.09 8.59
N PRO A 86 -1.52 13.50 9.06
CA PRO A 86 -0.66 14.35 8.26
C PRO A 86 -0.10 13.58 7.05
N GLY A 87 0.01 14.24 5.89
CA GLY A 87 0.37 13.57 4.62
C GLY A 87 1.70 12.81 4.66
N PHE A 88 2.67 13.25 5.46
CA PHE A 88 3.95 12.55 5.60
C PHE A 88 3.82 11.18 6.28
N TRP A 89 2.83 10.95 7.14
CA TRP A 89 2.62 9.63 7.76
C TRP A 89 2.18 8.60 6.73
N LEU A 90 1.33 9.01 5.78
CA LEU A 90 0.88 8.12 4.70
C LEU A 90 2.04 7.73 3.78
N LEU A 91 2.96 8.66 3.52
CA LEU A 91 4.17 8.38 2.75
C LEU A 91 5.12 7.45 3.50
N VAL A 92 5.35 7.69 4.79
CA VAL A 92 6.25 6.88 5.62
C VAL A 92 5.73 5.44 5.77
N VAL A 93 4.44 5.24 6.03
CA VAL A 93 3.87 3.88 6.19
C VAL A 93 3.97 3.08 4.90
N VAL A 94 3.73 3.69 3.74
CA VAL A 94 3.86 3.00 2.45
C VAL A 94 5.33 2.68 2.14
N VAL A 95 6.27 3.56 2.49
CA VAL A 95 7.70 3.38 2.25
C VAL A 95 8.32 2.38 3.21
N GLU A 96 7.95 2.38 4.50
CA GLU A 96 8.49 1.43 5.48
C GLU A 96 7.97 0.01 5.24
N VAL A 97 6.66 -0.15 5.03
CA VAL A 97 6.09 -1.49 4.76
C VAL A 97 6.57 -1.98 3.39
N GLY A 98 6.64 -1.11 2.39
CA GLY A 98 7.18 -1.46 1.06
C GLY A 98 8.66 -1.84 1.11
N ALA A 99 9.50 -1.06 1.78
CA ALA A 99 10.93 -1.35 1.92
C ALA A 99 11.17 -2.63 2.73
N VAL A 100 10.45 -2.85 3.83
CA VAL A 100 10.57 -4.08 4.63
C VAL A 100 10.13 -5.30 3.82
N VAL A 101 9.05 -5.22 3.05
CA VAL A 101 8.61 -6.31 2.16
C VAL A 101 9.66 -6.57 1.08
N ILE A 102 10.18 -5.54 0.42
CA ILE A 102 11.23 -5.69 -0.60
C ILE A 102 12.51 -6.29 0.01
N ILE A 103 12.95 -5.80 1.17
CA ILE A 103 14.14 -6.31 1.86
C ILE A 103 13.93 -7.77 2.24
N VAL A 104 12.80 -8.13 2.82
CA VAL A 104 12.50 -9.52 3.20
C VAL A 104 12.46 -10.40 1.96
N VAL A 105 11.77 -10.00 0.88
CA VAL A 105 11.72 -10.77 -0.37
C VAL A 105 13.11 -10.92 -0.99
N VAL A 106 13.91 -9.85 -1.05
CA VAL A 106 15.27 -9.90 -1.62
C VAL A 106 16.18 -10.81 -0.77
N VAL A 107 16.15 -10.67 0.56
CA VAL A 107 16.95 -11.52 1.46
C VAL A 107 16.55 -12.98 1.31
N VAL A 108 15.26 -13.26 1.29
CA VAL A 108 14.69 -14.61 1.13
C VAL A 108 15.11 -15.23 -0.21
N VAL A 109 14.94 -14.49 -1.32
CA VAL A 109 15.38 -14.93 -2.66
C VAL A 109 16.89 -15.17 -2.72
N VAL A 110 17.71 -14.28 -2.16
CA VAL A 110 19.17 -14.44 -2.14
C VAL A 110 19.56 -15.68 -1.33
N VAL A 111 18.95 -15.89 -0.16
CA VAL A 111 19.20 -17.07 0.67
C VAL A 111 18.82 -18.34 -0.09
N VAL A 112 17.68 -18.37 -0.77
CA VAL A 112 17.29 -19.53 -1.58
C VAL A 112 18.27 -19.78 -2.70
N VAL A 113 18.62 -18.76 -3.49
CA VAL A 113 19.58 -18.90 -4.59
C VAL A 113 20.92 -19.43 -4.08
N VAL A 114 21.43 -18.92 -2.96
CA VAL A 114 22.67 -19.42 -2.35
C VAL A 114 22.53 -20.88 -1.94
N VAL A 115 21.43 -21.25 -1.27
CA VAL A 115 21.17 -22.65 -0.87
C VAL A 115 21.09 -23.56 -2.10
N VAL A 116 20.35 -23.15 -3.14
CA VAL A 116 20.25 -23.90 -4.42
C VAL A 116 21.63 -24.12 -5.02
N VAL A 117 22.43 -23.06 -5.14
CA VAL A 117 23.76 -23.11 -5.75
C VAL A 117 24.70 -24.01 -4.95
N VAL A 118 24.73 -23.87 -3.61
CA VAL A 118 25.54 -24.72 -2.73
C VAL A 118 25.14 -26.19 -2.89
N VAL A 119 23.85 -26.46 -2.92
CA VAL A 119 23.33 -27.82 -3.07
C VAL A 119 23.67 -28.42 -4.43
N ILE A 120 23.58 -27.64 -5.52
CA ILE A 120 24.00 -28.08 -6.86
C ILE A 120 25.51 -28.37 -6.88
N ILE A 121 26.33 -27.49 -6.26
CA ILE A 121 27.78 -27.69 -6.18
C ILE A 121 28.10 -28.97 -5.38
N VAL A 122 27.48 -29.18 -4.23
CA VAL A 122 27.68 -30.39 -3.41
C VAL A 122 27.25 -31.65 -4.18
N ALA A 123 26.11 -31.61 -4.88
CA ALA A 123 25.67 -32.70 -5.73
C ALA A 123 26.66 -32.99 -6.87
N ALA A 124 27.17 -31.94 -7.53
CA ALA A 124 28.16 -32.07 -8.59
C ALA A 124 29.48 -32.67 -8.06
N VAL A 125 30.00 -32.18 -6.93
CA VAL A 125 31.20 -32.73 -6.28
C VAL A 125 30.99 -34.19 -5.90
N PHE A 126 29.84 -34.53 -5.34
CA PHE A 126 29.50 -35.91 -4.98
C PHE A 126 29.41 -36.82 -6.23
N THR A 127 28.87 -36.32 -7.35
CA THR A 127 28.84 -37.09 -8.61
C THR A 127 30.25 -37.33 -9.19
N ILE A 128 31.15 -36.35 -9.06
CA ILE A 128 32.55 -36.46 -9.48
C ILE A 128 33.29 -37.47 -8.61
N SER A 129 33.10 -37.43 -7.28
CA SER A 129 33.69 -38.38 -6.34
C SER A 129 33.12 -39.80 -6.49
N CYS A 130 31.82 -39.96 -6.78
CA CYS A 130 31.21 -41.28 -6.99
C CYS A 130 31.62 -41.94 -8.31
N ARG A 131 32.13 -41.19 -9.30
CA ARG A 131 32.63 -41.76 -10.56
C ARG A 131 33.90 -42.61 -10.37
N SER A 132 34.63 -42.46 -9.26
CA SER A 132 35.78 -43.33 -8.96
C SER A 132 35.41 -44.62 -8.21
N ASN A 133 34.22 -44.74 -7.60
CA ASN A 133 33.86 -45.83 -6.68
C ASN A 133 32.57 -46.61 -7.02
N GLY A 134 31.89 -46.33 -8.15
CA GLY A 134 30.83 -47.20 -8.69
C GLY A 134 29.50 -47.28 -7.93
N SER A 135 29.21 -46.39 -6.97
CA SER A 135 27.94 -46.41 -6.20
C SER A 135 26.86 -45.49 -6.81
N SER A 136 26.20 -45.96 -7.86
CA SER A 136 25.17 -45.19 -8.62
C SER A 136 23.86 -44.92 -7.88
N VAL A 137 23.54 -45.71 -6.85
CA VAL A 137 22.24 -45.65 -6.13
C VAL A 137 22.20 -44.49 -5.12
N VAL A 138 23.32 -44.18 -4.46
CA VAL A 138 23.39 -43.11 -3.45
C VAL A 138 23.25 -41.73 -4.12
N VAL A 139 23.85 -41.56 -5.31
CA VAL A 139 23.80 -40.31 -6.08
C VAL A 139 22.37 -39.99 -6.53
N THR A 140 21.64 -40.98 -7.05
CA THR A 140 20.25 -40.79 -7.51
C THR A 140 19.30 -40.48 -6.36
N VAL A 141 19.44 -41.15 -5.20
CA VAL A 141 18.61 -40.87 -4.03
C VAL A 141 18.84 -39.46 -3.49
N VAL A 142 20.11 -39.02 -3.37
CA VAL A 142 20.45 -37.68 -2.87
C VAL A 142 19.97 -36.60 -3.83
N VAL A 143 20.20 -36.73 -5.14
CA VAL A 143 19.76 -35.73 -6.14
C VAL A 143 18.23 -35.63 -6.18
N VAL A 144 17.51 -36.75 -6.11
CA VAL A 144 16.04 -36.76 -6.14
C VAL A 144 15.44 -36.18 -4.85
N THR A 145 15.98 -36.52 -3.67
CA THR A 145 15.50 -35.93 -2.40
C THR A 145 15.79 -34.44 -2.31
N VAL A 146 16.96 -34.01 -2.76
CA VAL A 146 17.35 -32.60 -2.87
C VAL A 146 16.42 -31.84 -3.82
N ALA A 147 16.18 -32.34 -5.03
CA ALA A 147 15.29 -31.69 -6.01
C ALA A 147 13.86 -31.57 -5.47
N LYS A 148 13.40 -32.58 -4.72
CA LYS A 148 12.08 -32.56 -4.07
C LYS A 148 12.02 -31.53 -2.95
N GLN A 149 13.06 -31.37 -2.15
CA GLN A 149 13.13 -30.33 -1.10
C GLN A 149 13.19 -28.91 -1.68
N LEU A 150 13.92 -28.71 -2.77
CA LEU A 150 13.97 -27.44 -3.50
C LEU A 150 12.60 -27.07 -4.08
N ALA A 151 11.88 -28.02 -4.67
CA ALA A 151 10.52 -27.77 -5.16
C ALA A 151 9.56 -27.36 -4.02
N VAL A 152 9.66 -28.01 -2.85
CA VAL A 152 8.86 -27.64 -1.68
C VAL A 152 9.21 -26.23 -1.20
N LEU A 153 10.50 -25.86 -1.15
CA LEU A 153 10.92 -24.52 -0.71
C LEU A 153 10.41 -23.41 -1.64
N VAL A 154 10.52 -23.61 -2.96
CA VAL A 154 9.99 -22.65 -3.95
C VAL A 154 8.48 -22.50 -3.83
N VAL A 155 7.75 -23.59 -3.61
CA VAL A 155 6.29 -23.53 -3.39
C VAL A 155 5.96 -22.77 -2.10
N VAL A 156 6.70 -23.00 -1.01
CA VAL A 156 6.49 -22.27 0.25
C VAL A 156 6.73 -20.78 0.06
N GLU A 157 7.78 -20.38 -0.66
CA GLU A 157 8.04 -18.95 -0.90
C GLU A 157 7.00 -18.30 -1.79
N VAL A 158 6.61 -18.96 -2.89
CA VAL A 158 5.55 -18.43 -3.76
C VAL A 158 4.24 -18.32 -2.98
N VAL A 159 3.91 -19.29 -2.11
CA VAL A 159 2.72 -19.23 -1.26
C VAL A 159 2.83 -18.12 -0.22
N VAL A 160 3.97 -17.96 0.46
CA VAL A 160 4.18 -16.89 1.43
C VAL A 160 4.10 -15.53 0.74
N VAL A 161 4.72 -15.33 -0.41
CA VAL A 161 4.64 -14.09 -1.18
C VAL A 161 3.20 -13.83 -1.62
N VAL A 162 2.48 -14.83 -2.15
CA VAL A 162 1.08 -14.68 -2.54
C VAL A 162 0.18 -14.38 -1.35
N VAL A 163 0.39 -15.00 -0.18
CA VAL A 163 -0.40 -14.78 1.04
C VAL A 163 -0.07 -13.44 1.72
N VAL A 164 1.17 -12.95 1.59
CA VAL A 164 1.59 -11.65 2.14
C VAL A 164 1.16 -10.50 1.23
N VAL A 165 1.16 -10.70 -0.09
CA VAL A 165 0.81 -9.68 -1.09
C VAL A 165 -0.72 -9.61 -1.36
N LYS A 166 -1.46 -10.70 -1.13
CA LYS A 166 -2.94 -10.73 -1.16
C LYS A 166 -3.51 -10.36 0.19
#